data_AF-A0A938M0P3-F1
#
_entry.id   AF-A0A938M0P3-F1
#
_cell.length_a   1.000
_cell.length_b   1.000
_cell.length_c   1.000
_cell.angle_alpha   90.00
_cell.angle_beta   90.00
_cell.angle_gamma   90.00
#
_symmetry.space_group_name_H-M   'P 1'
#
loop_
_entity.id
_entity.type
_entity.pdbx_description
1 polymer ?
#
loop_
_entity_poly.entity_id
_entity_poly.type
_entity_poly.pdbx_seq_one_letter_code
_entity_poly.pdbx_strand_id
1 'polypeptide(L)'
;MGEKQNQPFQLSFNPCLKVDFRGSRVTSDGGLIVVRELDERIGFGELIEQHLTDARRGKNTQFRLADLFRQSVYSRLAGYEDVNDAERLSQDPTFRLIGSEKIWDRGAALTSRLQSFETEMLTAEENFAGLARINRQLIVRVEALHSPQRVVVACRHC
;
A
#
# COMPACT_ATOMS: atom_id res chain seq x y z
N MET A 1 22.49 -32.04 13.46
CA MET A 1 21.11 -31.58 13.16
C MET A 1 21.09 -30.08 13.41
N GLY A 2 21.07 -29.27 12.35
CA GLY A 2 21.07 -27.81 12.47
C GLY A 2 19.65 -27.29 12.37
N GLU A 3 19.09 -26.83 13.47
CA GLU A 3 17.91 -25.98 13.43
C GLU A 3 18.28 -24.71 12.65
N LYS A 4 17.71 -24.58 11.43
CA LYS A 4 17.71 -23.28 10.75
C LYS A 4 17.01 -22.31 11.67
N GLN A 5 17.74 -21.33 12.17
CA GLN A 5 17.17 -20.21 12.90
C GLN A 5 16.15 -19.54 11.97
N ASN A 6 14.87 -19.83 12.15
CA ASN A 6 13.77 -19.10 11.54
C ASN A 6 13.75 -17.72 12.20
N GLN A 7 14.58 -16.80 11.73
CA GLN A 7 14.35 -15.40 12.01
C GLN A 7 12.95 -15.09 11.47
N PRO A 8 12.01 -14.61 12.31
CA PRO A 8 10.70 -14.21 11.82
C PRO A 8 10.90 -13.15 10.74
N PHE A 9 10.23 -13.31 9.61
CA PHE A 9 10.22 -12.31 8.55
C PHE A 9 9.71 -10.99 9.14
N GLN A 10 10.62 -10.03 9.34
CA GLN A 10 10.29 -8.71 9.84
C GLN A 10 9.97 -7.80 8.67
N LEU A 11 8.82 -7.14 8.76
CA LEU A 11 8.39 -6.15 7.77
C LEU A 11 9.03 -4.81 8.10
N SER A 12 9.61 -4.18 7.09
CA SER A 12 10.27 -2.88 7.22
C SER A 12 9.25 -1.79 7.57
N PHE A 13 8.04 -1.88 7.01
CA PHE A 13 6.98 -0.89 7.25
C PHE A 13 6.28 -1.05 8.61
N ASN A 14 6.36 -2.24 9.22
CA ASN A 14 5.79 -2.53 10.55
C ASN A 14 6.52 -3.70 11.22
N PRO A 15 7.62 -3.43 11.96
CA PRO A 15 8.40 -4.48 12.63
C PRO A 15 7.63 -5.22 13.74
N CYS A 16 6.52 -4.65 14.20
CA CYS A 16 5.67 -5.21 15.25
C CYS A 16 4.57 -6.13 14.71
N LEU A 17 4.40 -6.22 13.39
CA LEU A 17 3.37 -7.07 12.81
C LEU A 17 3.66 -8.54 13.08
N LYS A 18 2.68 -9.23 13.67
CA LYS A 18 2.72 -10.67 13.90
C LYS A 18 1.59 -11.32 13.12
N VAL A 19 1.93 -12.33 12.32
CA VAL A 19 0.95 -13.17 11.64
C VAL A 19 0.62 -14.34 12.57
N ASP A 20 -0.64 -14.46 12.96
CA ASP A 20 -1.14 -15.54 13.82
C ASP A 20 -2.47 -16.04 13.25
N PHE A 21 -2.71 -17.36 13.30
CA PHE A 21 -3.94 -17.95 12.80
C PHE A 21 -5.01 -17.91 13.90
N ARG A 22 -5.67 -16.75 14.03
CA ARG A 22 -6.82 -16.59 14.93
C ARG A 22 -8.08 -16.44 14.08
N GLY A 23 -8.96 -17.44 14.13
CA GLY A 23 -10.15 -17.55 13.26
C GLY A 23 -11.19 -16.42 13.36
N SER A 24 -10.98 -15.40 14.20
CA SER A 24 -11.91 -14.29 14.40
C SER A 24 -11.63 -13.04 13.55
N ARG A 25 -10.44 -12.91 12.95
CA ARG A 25 -10.06 -11.77 12.08
C ARG A 25 -9.25 -12.25 10.88
N VAL A 26 -9.91 -12.95 9.97
CA VAL A 26 -9.33 -13.48 8.74
C VAL A 26 -9.57 -12.51 7.59
N THR A 27 -8.61 -12.39 6.68
CA THR A 27 -8.65 -11.54 5.48
C THR A 27 -8.18 -12.37 4.29
N SER A 28 -8.85 -12.21 3.15
CA SER A 28 -8.43 -12.78 1.87
C SER A 28 -7.29 -11.97 1.22
N ASP A 29 -7.09 -10.74 1.69
CA ASP A 29 -6.21 -9.76 1.04
C ASP A 29 -4.80 -9.73 1.63
N GLY A 30 -4.44 -10.73 2.45
CA GLY A 30 -3.14 -10.79 3.13
C GLY A 30 -1.92 -10.71 2.20
N GLY A 31 -2.09 -11.02 0.91
CA GLY A 31 -1.06 -10.81 -0.11
C GLY A 31 -0.62 -9.35 -0.28
N LEU A 32 -1.50 -8.37 0.03
CA LEU A 32 -1.17 -6.95 -0.01
C LEU A 32 -0.11 -6.54 1.02
N ILE A 33 0.15 -7.35 2.06
CA ILE A 33 1.25 -7.12 3.00
C ILE A 33 2.61 -7.17 2.27
N VAL A 34 2.75 -8.10 1.30
CA VAL A 34 3.97 -8.22 0.49
C VAL A 34 4.10 -7.03 -0.46
N VAL A 35 2.97 -6.57 -1.02
CA VAL A 35 2.93 -5.36 -1.85
C VAL A 35 3.35 -4.13 -1.03
N ARG A 36 2.89 -4.02 0.22
CA ARG A 36 3.29 -2.93 1.13
C ARG A 36 4.76 -2.95 1.49
N GLU A 37 5.31 -4.13 1.75
CA GLU A 37 6.75 -4.28 1.99
C GLU A 37 7.57 -3.88 0.76
N LEU A 38 7.10 -4.21 -0.44
CA LEU A 38 7.76 -3.82 -1.69
C LEU A 38 7.70 -2.30 -1.91
N ASP A 39 6.54 -1.67 -1.70
CA ASP A 39 6.37 -0.21 -1.73
C ASP A 39 7.36 0.46 -0.77
N GLU A 40 7.48 -0.03 0.46
CA GLU A 40 8.41 0.52 1.45
C GLU A 40 9.87 0.39 1.00
N ARG A 41 10.28 -0.78 0.48
CA ARG A 41 11.65 -1.00 -0.01
C ARG A 41 12.00 -0.19 -1.25
N ILE A 42 11.03 0.05 -2.12
CA ILE A 42 11.19 0.93 -3.29
C ILE A 42 11.14 2.41 -2.86
N GLY A 43 10.65 2.72 -1.65
CA GLY A 43 10.39 4.09 -1.21
C GLY A 43 9.32 4.78 -2.06
N PHE A 44 8.30 4.03 -2.48
CA PHE A 44 7.26 4.56 -3.36
C PHE A 44 6.43 5.67 -2.69
N GLY A 45 6.23 5.58 -1.37
CA GLY A 45 5.67 6.67 -0.56
C GLY A 45 6.41 8.01 -0.72
N GLU A 46 7.74 7.99 -0.79
CA GLU A 46 8.55 9.22 -0.97
C GLU A 46 8.33 9.83 -2.36
N LEU A 47 8.22 8.99 -3.39
CA LEU A 47 7.94 9.44 -4.75
C LEU A 47 6.58 10.14 -4.83
N ILE A 48 5.58 9.62 -4.11
CA ILE A 48 4.26 10.23 -4.02
C ILE A 48 4.35 11.60 -3.34
N GLU A 49 5.03 11.70 -2.19
CA GLU A 49 5.17 12.97 -1.46
C GLU A 49 6.00 14.02 -2.24
N GLN A 50 6.94 13.59 -3.08
CA GLN A 50 7.78 14.49 -3.88
C GLN A 50 7.07 15.04 -5.12
N HIS A 51 6.19 14.25 -5.74
CA HIS A 51 5.63 14.58 -7.06
C HIS A 51 4.13 14.86 -7.05
N LEU A 52 3.42 14.54 -5.98
CA LEU A 52 2.01 14.91 -5.84
C LEU A 52 1.83 15.99 -4.78
N THR A 53 1.05 17.01 -5.13
CA THR A 53 0.69 18.14 -4.28
C THR A 53 -0.68 17.94 -3.69
N ASP A 54 -0.79 18.13 -2.37
CA ASP A 54 -2.06 18.15 -1.67
C ASP A 54 -2.63 19.58 -1.68
N ALA A 55 -3.56 19.84 -2.60
CA ALA A 55 -4.23 21.14 -2.72
C ALA A 55 -5.22 21.44 -1.56
N ARG A 56 -5.44 20.50 -0.63
CA ARG A 56 -6.37 20.70 0.50
C ARG A 56 -5.78 21.72 1.47
N ARG A 57 -6.33 22.93 1.49
CA ARG A 57 -6.04 23.96 2.50
C ARG A 57 -6.65 23.57 3.85
N GLY A 58 -5.88 23.01 4.76
CA GLY A 58 -6.26 22.92 6.18
C GLY A 58 -5.55 21.85 7.01
N LYS A 59 -5.63 21.95 8.35
CA LYS A 59 -5.12 20.97 9.32
C LYS A 59 -5.95 19.67 9.41
N ASN A 60 -6.96 19.51 8.55
CA ASN A 60 -7.97 18.44 8.64
C ASN A 60 -7.68 17.26 7.70
N THR A 61 -6.40 16.96 7.52
CA THR A 61 -5.93 15.90 6.62
C THR A 61 -5.81 14.59 7.40
N GLN A 62 -6.95 13.92 7.61
CA GLN A 62 -6.99 12.62 8.30
C GLN A 62 -6.14 11.55 7.61
N PHE A 63 -6.01 11.62 6.27
CA PHE A 63 -5.24 10.70 5.44
C PHE A 63 -4.27 11.46 4.55
N ARG A 64 -2.98 11.09 4.59
CA ARG A 64 -1.98 11.69 3.70
C ARG A 64 -2.26 11.28 2.26
N LEU A 65 -1.74 12.06 1.31
CA LEU A 65 -1.91 11.76 -0.11
C LEU A 65 -1.32 10.39 -0.48
N ALA A 66 -0.17 10.03 0.12
CA ALA A 66 0.42 8.69 0.00
C ALA A 66 -0.50 7.57 0.50
N ASP A 67 -1.26 7.79 1.59
CA ASP A 67 -2.17 6.78 2.13
C ASP A 67 -3.37 6.55 1.20
N LEU A 68 -3.95 7.64 0.68
CA LEU A 68 -5.05 7.59 -0.29
C LEU A 68 -4.61 6.94 -1.59
N PHE A 69 -3.40 7.27 -2.06
CA PHE A 69 -2.81 6.69 -3.24
C PHE A 69 -2.57 5.18 -3.08
N ARG A 70 -1.99 4.76 -1.95
CA ARG A 70 -1.80 3.33 -1.63
C ARG A 70 -3.11 2.59 -1.62
N GLN A 71 -4.12 3.10 -0.92
CA GLN A 71 -5.42 2.47 -0.87
C GLN A 71 -6.03 2.34 -2.27
N SER A 72 -6.01 3.41 -3.06
CA SER A 72 -6.53 3.43 -4.44
C SER A 72 -5.83 2.40 -5.35
N VAL A 73 -4.50 2.29 -5.28
CA VAL A 73 -3.75 1.28 -6.07
C VAL A 73 -3.96 -0.13 -5.54
N TYR A 74 -3.96 -0.32 -4.22
CA TYR A 74 -4.01 -1.65 -3.61
C TYR A 74 -5.41 -2.26 -3.71
N SER A 75 -6.46 -1.43 -3.65
CA SER A 75 -7.83 -1.85 -3.99
C SER A 75 -7.87 -2.46 -5.38
N ARG A 76 -7.32 -1.77 -6.40
CA ARG A 76 -7.27 -2.30 -7.78
C ARG A 76 -6.43 -3.57 -7.89
N LEU A 77 -5.29 -3.64 -7.20
CA LEU A 77 -4.46 -4.86 -7.19
C LEU A 77 -5.18 -6.06 -6.56
N ALA A 78 -6.05 -5.82 -5.59
CA ALA A 78 -6.90 -6.84 -4.96
C ALA A 78 -8.18 -7.16 -5.76
N GLY A 79 -8.43 -6.47 -6.88
CA GLY A 79 -9.64 -6.65 -7.70
C GLY A 79 -10.85 -5.83 -7.25
N TYR A 80 -10.66 -4.86 -6.35
CA TYR A 80 -11.67 -3.88 -5.95
C TYR A 80 -11.50 -2.62 -6.79
N GLU A 81 -12.19 -2.57 -7.92
CA GLU A 81 -12.12 -1.43 -8.86
C GLU A 81 -13.06 -0.29 -8.47
N ASP A 82 -14.15 -0.62 -7.77
CA ASP A 82 -15.17 0.35 -7.38
C ASP A 82 -14.83 1.02 -6.05
N VAL A 83 -14.97 2.35 -6.01
CA VAL A 83 -14.80 3.13 -4.78
C VAL A 83 -15.83 2.78 -3.69
N ASN A 84 -16.96 2.14 -4.04
CA ASN A 84 -17.99 1.73 -3.09
C ASN A 84 -17.53 0.60 -2.15
N ASP A 85 -16.51 -0.17 -2.53
CA ASP A 85 -15.90 -1.20 -1.69
C ASP A 85 -15.15 -0.58 -0.50
N ALA A 86 -14.78 0.70 -0.57
CA ALA A 86 -13.96 1.37 0.43
C ALA A 86 -14.55 1.33 1.84
N GLU A 87 -15.90 1.35 1.98
CA GLU A 87 -16.57 1.19 3.27
C GLU A 87 -16.25 -0.18 3.88
N ARG A 88 -16.38 -1.26 3.10
CA ARG A 88 -16.05 -2.63 3.52
C ARG A 88 -14.56 -2.78 3.79
N LEU A 89 -13.72 -2.27 2.89
CA LEU A 89 -12.26 -2.34 3.01
C LEU A 89 -11.74 -1.55 4.21
N SER A 90 -12.42 -0.47 4.65
CA SER A 90 -12.04 0.25 5.87
C SER A 90 -12.04 -0.63 7.13
N GLN A 91 -12.83 -1.70 7.11
CA GLN A 91 -12.93 -2.68 8.21
C GLN A 91 -12.01 -3.89 8.03
N ASP A 92 -11.48 -4.12 6.82
CA ASP A 92 -10.57 -5.23 6.55
C ASP A 92 -9.23 -5.02 7.25
N PRO A 93 -8.72 -5.99 8.03
CA PRO A 93 -7.50 -5.82 8.81
C PRO A 93 -6.26 -5.56 7.93
N THR A 94 -6.20 -6.07 6.69
CA THR A 94 -5.09 -5.78 5.78
C THR A 94 -5.15 -4.33 5.32
N PHE A 95 -6.31 -3.84 4.90
CA PHE A 95 -6.47 -2.45 4.45
C PHE A 95 -6.20 -1.42 5.55
N ARG A 96 -6.40 -1.79 6.83
CA ARG A 96 -5.96 -0.98 7.97
C ARG A 96 -4.44 -0.93 8.11
N LEU A 97 -3.76 -2.04 7.80
CA LEU A 97 -2.31 -2.19 7.99
C LEU A 97 -1.48 -1.59 6.85
N ILE A 98 -2.00 -1.55 5.62
CA ILE A 98 -1.28 -1.00 4.46
C ILE A 98 -1.14 0.52 4.51
N GLY A 99 -1.94 1.20 5.34
CA GLY A 99 -1.80 2.63 5.60
C GLY A 99 -0.52 2.99 6.35
N SER A 100 -0.24 4.30 6.49
CA SER A 100 0.83 4.78 7.37
C SER A 100 0.56 4.44 8.84
N GLU A 101 1.63 4.35 9.64
CA GLU A 101 1.56 4.10 11.10
C GLU A 101 0.55 5.02 11.81
N LYS A 102 0.43 6.28 11.36
CA LYS A 102 -0.49 7.29 11.93
C LYS A 102 -1.98 6.98 11.76
N ILE A 103 -2.34 6.02 10.91
CA ILE A 103 -3.74 5.72 10.53
C ILE A 103 -4.16 4.28 10.79
N TRP A 104 -3.29 3.40 11.31
CA TRP A 104 -3.66 2.00 11.59
C TRP A 104 -4.90 1.84 12.47
N ASP A 105 -5.10 2.74 13.44
CA ASP A 105 -6.27 2.76 14.32
C ASP A 105 -7.52 3.37 13.66
N ARG A 106 -7.34 4.18 12.61
CA ARG A 106 -8.40 4.98 11.98
C ARG A 106 -9.09 4.27 10.82
N GLY A 107 -8.54 3.15 10.37
CA GLY A 107 -9.07 2.43 9.21
C GLY A 107 -8.50 2.93 7.89
N ALA A 108 -8.97 2.35 6.79
CA ALA A 108 -8.75 2.90 5.45
C ALA A 108 -9.74 4.05 5.17
N ALA A 109 -9.45 4.89 4.18
CA ALA A 109 -10.34 5.99 3.79
C ALA A 109 -11.67 5.47 3.23
N LEU A 110 -12.75 6.19 3.50
CA LEU A 110 -14.09 5.87 3.03
C LEU A 110 -14.31 6.31 1.57
N THR A 111 -15.39 5.81 0.98
CA THR A 111 -15.78 6.03 -0.43
C THR A 111 -15.70 7.49 -0.87
N SER A 112 -16.30 8.41 -0.10
CA SER A 112 -16.33 9.84 -0.45
C SER A 112 -14.95 10.47 -0.50
N ARG A 113 -14.03 10.02 0.36
CA ARG A 113 -12.64 10.51 0.40
C ARG A 113 -11.82 9.98 -0.76
N LEU A 114 -11.99 8.70 -1.12
CA LEU A 114 -11.33 8.13 -2.30
C LEU A 114 -11.87 8.74 -3.59
N GLN A 115 -13.18 8.97 -3.68
CA GLN A 115 -13.78 9.58 -4.87
C GLN A 115 -13.23 10.99 -5.12
N SER A 116 -13.25 11.88 -4.11
CA SER A 116 -12.65 13.23 -4.23
C SER A 116 -11.15 13.15 -4.56
N PHE A 117 -10.41 12.22 -3.95
CA PHE A 117 -9.01 12.00 -4.30
C PHE A 117 -8.82 11.64 -5.79
N GLU A 118 -9.60 10.70 -6.32
CA GLU A 118 -9.45 10.25 -7.71
C GLU A 118 -9.95 11.27 -8.73
N THR A 119 -11.05 11.97 -8.45
CA THR A 119 -11.69 12.86 -9.44
C THR A 119 -11.24 14.31 -9.35
N GLU A 120 -10.74 14.76 -8.20
CA GLU A 120 -10.33 16.16 -7.99
C GLU A 120 -8.82 16.29 -7.78
N MET A 121 -8.22 15.43 -6.95
CA MET A 121 -6.81 15.59 -6.59
C MET A 121 -5.88 15.03 -7.67
N LEU A 122 -6.10 13.80 -8.14
CA LEU A 122 -5.26 13.19 -9.17
C LEU A 122 -5.42 13.84 -10.55
N THR A 123 -6.57 14.44 -10.82
CA THR A 123 -6.88 15.10 -12.09
C THR A 123 -6.33 16.52 -12.19
N ALA A 124 -5.84 17.10 -11.08
CA ALA A 124 -5.15 18.38 -11.11
C ALA A 124 -3.92 18.29 -12.03
N GLU A 125 -3.71 19.30 -12.87
CA GLU A 125 -2.69 19.29 -13.93
C GLU A 125 -1.27 18.99 -13.39
N GLU A 126 -0.93 19.59 -12.24
CA GLU A 126 0.32 19.34 -11.53
C GLU A 126 0.49 17.90 -11.07
N ASN A 127 -0.59 17.29 -10.56
CA ASN A 127 -0.58 15.90 -10.08
C ASN A 127 -0.57 14.92 -11.23
N PHE A 128 -1.26 15.21 -12.33
CA PHE A 128 -1.21 14.38 -13.52
C PHE A 128 0.21 14.32 -14.11
N ALA A 129 0.90 15.46 -14.20
CA ALA A 129 2.33 15.50 -14.56
C ALA A 129 3.20 14.76 -13.52
N GLY A 130 2.85 14.87 -12.23
CA GLY A 130 3.45 14.14 -11.12
C GLY A 130 3.38 12.62 -11.30
N LEU A 131 2.22 12.08 -11.68
CA LEU A 131 2.03 10.64 -11.91
C LEU A 131 2.96 10.11 -13.00
N ALA A 132 3.15 10.86 -14.09
CA ALA A 132 4.08 10.48 -15.15
C ALA A 132 5.54 10.46 -14.65
N ARG A 133 5.93 11.37 -13.75
CA ARG A 133 7.25 11.37 -13.11
C ARG A 133 7.41 10.20 -12.15
N ILE A 134 6.40 9.92 -11.34
CA ILE A 134 6.37 8.79 -10.41
C ILE A 134 6.57 7.49 -11.19
N ASN A 135 5.81 7.26 -12.27
CA ASN A 135 5.92 6.04 -13.06
C ASN A 135 7.34 5.83 -13.60
N ARG A 136 7.97 6.87 -14.14
CA ARG A 136 9.37 6.80 -14.61
C ARG A 136 10.35 6.51 -13.48
N GLN A 137 10.25 7.21 -12.36
CA GLN A 137 11.17 7.02 -11.23
C GLN A 137 10.98 5.67 -10.54
N LEU A 138 9.74 5.16 -10.51
CA LEU A 138 9.43 3.85 -9.97
C LEU A 138 10.15 2.75 -10.75
N ILE A 139 10.12 2.80 -12.09
CA ILE A 139 10.85 1.86 -12.95
C ILE A 139 12.34 1.89 -12.62
N VAL A 140 12.95 3.08 -12.55
CA VAL A 140 14.37 3.23 -12.22
C VAL A 140 14.70 2.64 -10.84
N ARG A 141 13.87 2.88 -9.83
CA ARG A 141 14.09 2.32 -8.48
C ARG A 141 13.92 0.79 -8.46
N VAL A 142 12.95 0.24 -9.18
CA VAL A 142 12.76 -1.21 -9.32
C VAL A 142 13.95 -1.85 -10.02
N GLU A 143 14.45 -1.23 -11.09
CA GLU A 143 15.64 -1.71 -11.79
C GLU A 143 16.89 -1.72 -10.90
N ALA A 144 17.04 -0.69 -10.06
CA ALA A 144 18.14 -0.62 -9.09
C ALA A 144 18.04 -1.69 -7.98
N LEU A 145 16.85 -2.19 -7.67
CA LEU A 145 16.65 -3.26 -6.69
C LEU A 145 16.99 -4.65 -7.23
N HIS A 146 17.23 -4.81 -8.54
CA HIS A 146 17.57 -6.11 -9.11
C HIS A 146 18.90 -6.64 -8.56
N SER A 147 18.77 -7.45 -7.50
CA SER A 147 19.74 -8.48 -7.12
C SER A 147 19.53 -9.70 -8.04
N PRO A 148 20.58 -10.37 -8.55
CA PRO A 148 20.48 -11.43 -9.56
C PRO A 148 19.79 -12.74 -9.08
N GLN A 149 19.21 -12.76 -7.87
CA GLN A 149 18.60 -13.97 -7.31
C GLN A 149 17.15 -14.12 -7.76
N ARG A 150 16.95 -14.93 -8.80
CA ARG A 150 15.63 -15.45 -9.19
C ARG A 150 15.13 -16.42 -8.13
N VAL A 151 14.10 -16.04 -7.40
CA VAL A 151 13.34 -16.96 -6.53
C VAL A 151 12.22 -17.57 -7.36
N VAL A 152 12.32 -18.88 -7.65
CA VAL A 152 11.25 -19.63 -8.31
C VAL A 152 10.32 -20.17 -7.23
N VAL A 153 9.10 -19.64 -7.17
CA VAL A 153 8.04 -20.19 -6.30
C VAL A 153 7.28 -21.25 -7.10
N ALA A 154 7.68 -22.51 -6.96
CA ALA A 154 6.95 -23.63 -7.53
C ALA A 154 5.89 -24.12 -6.53
N CYS A 155 4.62 -24.02 -6.90
CA CYS A 155 3.53 -24.62 -6.13
C CYS A 155 3.54 -26.14 -6.37
N ARG A 156 3.83 -26.94 -5.34
CA ARG A 156 3.70 -28.41 -5.41
C ARG A 156 2.29 -28.80 -4.95
N HIS A 157 1.50 -29.29 -5.89
CA HIS A 157 0.18 -29.96 -5.79
C HIS A 157 -1.07 -29.07 -5.96
N CYS A 158 -1.74 -29.30 -7.10
CA CYS A 158 -3.20 -29.44 -7.18
C CYS A 158 -3.54 -30.93 -7.01
#